data_AF-A0A922YZL3-F1
#
_entry.id   AF-A0A922YZL3-F1
#
_cell.length_a   1.000
_cell.length_b   1.000
_cell.length_c   1.000
_cell.angle_alpha   90.00
_cell.angle_beta   90.00
_cell.angle_gamma   90.00
#
_symmetry.space_group_name_H-M   'P 1'
#
loop_
_entity.id
_entity.type
_entity.pdbx_description
1 polymer ?
#
loop_
_entity_poly.entity_id
_entity_poly.type
_entity_poly.pdbx_seq_one_letter_code
_entity_poly.pdbx_strand_id
1 'polypeptide(L)'
;DANIEDAVNGAAFGAFANSGQICMSTERIIVDQKIADEFVKKFGDKAKALPVGDPRKPEPVVLGSVIGMGTVHHCNELIDDALAKGAKLVCGGKADTTLMPATVLDHVTPSMRIYHEETFGPVKCVVRVNGVEEAIACANDNEYGLSSAVFGGDIARAFNVARKIDSGICHVNGPTVHDEAQMPFGGVKGSGIGRFGGKAGIAEFTELRWITLQTTPRHYPF
;
A
#
# COMPACT_ATOMS: atom_id res chain seq x y z
N ASP A 1 -10.94 13.95 -8.71
CA ASP A 1 -10.54 14.42 -10.06
C ASP A 1 -9.36 13.63 -10.61
N ALA A 2 -9.06 12.44 -10.08
CA ALA A 2 -8.06 11.56 -10.64
C ALA A 2 -8.41 11.20 -12.09
N ASN A 3 -7.39 11.00 -12.92
CA ASN A 3 -7.58 10.17 -14.10
C ASN A 3 -7.85 8.74 -13.63
N ILE A 4 -9.07 8.26 -13.87
CA ILE A 4 -9.53 6.95 -13.38
C ILE A 4 -8.72 5.82 -14.03
N GLU A 5 -8.34 5.92 -15.30
CA GLU A 5 -7.53 4.87 -15.94
C GLU A 5 -6.14 4.76 -15.31
N ASP A 6 -5.45 5.88 -15.11
CA ASP A 6 -4.13 5.90 -14.48
C ASP A 6 -4.20 5.38 -13.04
N ALA A 7 -5.22 5.78 -12.29
CA ALA A 7 -5.44 5.31 -10.92
C ALA A 7 -5.73 3.80 -10.88
N VAL A 8 -6.57 3.28 -11.78
CA VAL A 8 -6.83 1.83 -11.90
C VAL A 8 -5.56 1.08 -12.30
N ASN A 9 -4.74 1.65 -13.18
CA ASN A 9 -3.49 1.05 -13.60
C ASN A 9 -2.48 0.96 -12.46
N GLY A 10 -2.25 2.06 -11.74
CA GLY A 10 -1.37 2.11 -10.58
C GLY A 10 -1.86 1.24 -9.43
N ALA A 11 -3.17 1.25 -9.15
CA ALA A 11 -3.77 0.42 -8.11
C ALA A 11 -3.62 -1.07 -8.44
N ALA A 12 -3.89 -1.50 -9.67
CA ALA A 12 -3.78 -2.91 -10.07
C ALA A 12 -2.34 -3.41 -10.01
N PHE A 13 -1.38 -2.61 -10.47
CA PHE A 13 0.03 -2.95 -10.35
C PHE A 13 0.44 -3.08 -8.87
N GLY A 14 0.16 -2.07 -8.05
CA GLY A 14 0.56 -2.06 -6.64
C GLY A 14 -0.13 -3.13 -5.78
N ALA A 15 -1.38 -3.46 -6.11
CA ALA A 15 -2.17 -4.48 -5.41
C ALA A 15 -1.68 -5.91 -5.69
N PHE A 16 -1.32 -6.20 -6.95
CA PHE A 16 -1.22 -7.58 -7.43
C PHE A 16 0.16 -7.99 -7.89
N ALA A 17 1.14 -7.08 -7.97
CA ALA A 17 2.54 -7.46 -8.17
C ALA A 17 2.97 -8.46 -7.07
N ASN A 18 3.66 -9.53 -7.46
CA ASN A 18 4.05 -10.64 -6.59
C ASN A 18 2.88 -11.26 -5.78
N SER A 19 1.67 -11.28 -6.35
CA SER A 19 0.44 -11.70 -5.67
C SER A 19 0.15 -10.92 -4.39
N GLY A 20 0.56 -9.65 -4.32
CA GLY A 20 0.34 -8.78 -3.17
C GLY A 20 1.27 -9.05 -1.99
N GLN A 21 2.33 -9.86 -2.18
CA GLN A 21 3.33 -10.18 -1.17
C GLN A 21 4.51 -9.20 -1.24
N ILE A 22 4.21 -7.92 -1.05
CA ILE A 22 5.18 -6.83 -1.01
C ILE A 22 4.79 -5.93 0.16
N CYS A 23 5.73 -5.52 1.00
CA CYS A 23 5.45 -4.66 2.16
C CYS A 23 4.77 -3.32 1.78
N MET A 24 5.00 -2.84 0.56
CA MET A 24 4.41 -1.63 0.00
C MET A 24 3.24 -1.91 -0.97
N SER A 25 2.70 -3.13 -0.96
CA SER A 25 1.52 -3.46 -1.76
C SER A 25 0.34 -2.57 -1.40
N THR A 26 -0.49 -2.27 -2.40
CA THR A 26 -1.73 -1.52 -2.19
C THR A 26 -2.73 -2.38 -1.41
N GLU A 27 -2.79 -2.24 -0.09
CA GLU A 27 -3.74 -2.97 0.77
C GLU A 27 -5.14 -2.34 0.79
N ARG A 28 -5.19 -1.02 1.02
CA ARG A 28 -6.42 -0.23 1.18
C ARG A 28 -6.54 0.81 0.07
N ILE A 29 -7.60 0.73 -0.73
CA ILE A 29 -7.87 1.66 -1.82
C ILE A 29 -8.97 2.62 -1.37
N ILE A 30 -8.63 3.89 -1.18
CA ILE A 30 -9.55 4.92 -0.67
C ILE A 30 -10.06 5.74 -1.85
N VAL A 31 -11.38 5.76 -2.07
CA VAL A 31 -11.98 6.35 -3.27
C VAL A 31 -13.11 7.31 -2.90
N ASP A 32 -13.09 8.50 -3.50
CA ASP A 32 -14.19 9.47 -3.33
C ASP A 32 -15.49 8.90 -3.91
N GLN A 33 -16.57 8.98 -3.13
CA GLN A 33 -17.89 8.43 -3.45
C GLN A 33 -18.38 8.87 -4.84
N LYS A 34 -18.00 10.06 -5.33
CA LYS A 34 -18.41 10.59 -6.63
C LYS A 34 -17.85 9.81 -7.82
N ILE A 35 -16.73 9.12 -7.65
CA ILE A 35 -16.08 8.31 -8.71
C ILE A 35 -15.99 6.82 -8.35
N ALA A 36 -16.40 6.44 -7.14
CA ALA A 36 -16.19 5.10 -6.62
C ALA A 36 -16.83 4.01 -7.48
N ASP A 37 -18.05 4.20 -7.99
CA ASP A 37 -18.71 3.18 -8.82
C ASP A 37 -17.95 2.91 -10.13
N GLU A 38 -17.52 3.97 -10.82
CA GLU A 38 -16.76 3.83 -12.06
C GLU A 38 -15.38 3.20 -11.80
N PHE A 39 -14.68 3.69 -10.77
CA PHE A 39 -13.37 3.17 -10.39
C PHE A 39 -13.45 1.69 -10.00
N VAL A 40 -14.36 1.31 -9.10
CA VAL A 40 -14.50 -0.07 -8.60
C VAL A 40 -14.84 -1.02 -9.74
N LYS A 41 -15.72 -0.62 -10.65
CA LYS A 41 -16.04 -1.43 -11.83
C LYS A 41 -14.78 -1.67 -12.68
N LYS A 42 -14.06 -0.62 -13.06
CA LYS A 42 -12.85 -0.73 -13.90
C LYS A 42 -11.74 -1.51 -13.20
N PHE A 43 -11.54 -1.29 -11.90
CA PHE A 43 -10.55 -1.99 -11.09
C PHE A 43 -10.88 -3.48 -10.96
N GLY A 44 -12.15 -3.82 -10.68
CA GLY A 44 -12.63 -5.20 -10.62
C GLY A 44 -12.51 -5.93 -11.96
N ASP A 45 -12.90 -5.28 -13.06
CA ASP A 45 -12.74 -5.82 -14.42
C ASP A 45 -11.26 -6.10 -14.72
N LYS A 46 -10.36 -5.18 -14.37
CA LYS A 46 -8.91 -5.34 -14.56
C LYS A 46 -8.33 -6.45 -13.68
N ALA A 47 -8.69 -6.49 -12.40
CA ALA A 47 -8.24 -7.51 -11.45
C ALA A 47 -8.68 -8.91 -11.90
N LYS A 48 -9.93 -9.07 -12.33
CA LYS A 48 -10.49 -10.32 -12.85
C LYS A 48 -9.75 -10.83 -14.10
N ALA A 49 -9.20 -9.93 -14.91
CA ALA A 49 -8.49 -10.28 -16.13
C ALA A 49 -7.04 -10.71 -15.91
N LEU A 50 -6.50 -10.61 -14.68
CA LEU A 50 -5.12 -10.98 -14.39
C LEU A 50 -4.92 -12.51 -14.45
N PRO A 51 -3.98 -13.02 -15.27
CA PRO A 51 -3.70 -14.45 -15.35
C PRO A 51 -3.14 -14.99 -14.03
N VAL A 52 -3.84 -15.96 -13.44
CA VAL A 52 -3.41 -16.73 -12.27
C VAL A 52 -2.88 -18.08 -12.74
N GLY A 53 -1.70 -18.48 -12.27
CA GLY A 53 -1.14 -19.76 -12.70
C GLY A 53 0.18 -20.13 -12.04
N ASP A 54 0.67 -21.31 -12.39
CA ASP A 54 1.98 -21.81 -11.97
C ASP A 54 3.07 -21.14 -12.83
N PRO A 55 3.97 -20.33 -12.26
CA PRO A 55 4.99 -19.59 -13.02
C PRO A 55 6.06 -20.51 -13.66
N ARG A 56 6.02 -21.82 -13.40
CA ARG A 56 6.87 -22.82 -14.07
C ARG A 56 6.29 -23.28 -15.41
N LYS A 57 5.04 -22.93 -15.72
CA LYS A 57 4.34 -23.28 -16.95
C LYS A 57 4.58 -22.22 -18.02
N PRO A 58 4.46 -22.56 -19.32
CA PRO A 58 4.77 -21.64 -20.42
C PRO A 58 3.73 -20.52 -20.59
N GLU A 59 2.52 -20.67 -20.05
CA GLU A 59 1.47 -19.65 -20.13
C GLU A 59 1.87 -18.40 -19.33
N PRO A 60 1.54 -17.18 -19.81
CA PRO A 60 1.78 -15.96 -19.06
C PRO A 60 1.06 -15.98 -17.71
N VAL A 61 1.81 -15.71 -16.64
CA VAL A 61 1.30 -15.61 -15.26
C VAL A 61 1.63 -14.24 -14.71
N VAL A 62 0.61 -13.56 -14.17
CA VAL A 62 0.78 -12.33 -13.38
C VAL A 62 0.67 -12.62 -11.89
N LEU A 63 -0.27 -13.49 -11.52
CA LEU A 63 -0.53 -13.91 -10.14
C LEU A 63 -0.01 -15.33 -9.95
N GLY A 64 1.16 -15.42 -9.30
CA GLY A 64 1.75 -16.69 -8.89
C GLY A 64 1.22 -17.18 -7.54
N SER A 65 1.82 -18.27 -7.05
CA SER A 65 1.52 -18.84 -5.74
C SER A 65 1.82 -17.84 -4.62
N VAL A 66 0.89 -17.70 -3.66
CA VAL A 66 1.26 -17.19 -2.33
C VAL A 66 2.20 -18.19 -1.63
N ILE A 67 2.95 -17.73 -0.64
CA ILE A 67 4.05 -18.48 -0.03
C ILE A 67 3.60 -19.81 0.61
N GLY A 68 2.34 -19.89 1.09
CA GLY A 68 1.81 -21.11 1.67
C GLY A 68 0.35 -21.02 2.10
N MET A 69 -0.18 -22.13 2.60
CA MET A 69 -1.58 -22.24 3.01
C MET A 69 -1.94 -21.35 4.21
N GLY A 70 -0.97 -20.91 5.01
CA GLY A 70 -1.20 -19.92 6.07
C GLY A 70 -1.75 -18.60 5.52
N THR A 71 -1.16 -18.10 4.42
CA THR A 71 -1.66 -16.91 3.71
C THR A 71 -3.05 -17.13 3.15
N VAL A 72 -3.31 -18.33 2.60
CA VAL A 72 -4.63 -18.70 2.05
C VAL A 72 -5.71 -18.66 3.14
N HIS A 73 -5.45 -19.28 4.29
CA HIS A 73 -6.39 -19.30 5.41
C HIS A 73 -6.63 -17.88 5.95
N HIS A 74 -5.56 -17.10 6.18
CA HIS A 74 -5.68 -15.71 6.63
C HIS A 74 -6.52 -14.86 5.68
N CYS A 75 -6.21 -14.89 4.38
CA CYS A 75 -6.98 -14.18 3.36
C CYS A 75 -8.44 -14.63 3.32
N ASN A 76 -8.71 -15.93 3.42
CA ASN A 76 -10.07 -16.48 3.44
C ASN A 76 -10.87 -16.00 4.67
N GLU A 77 -10.25 -15.95 5.85
CA GLU A 77 -10.87 -15.43 7.07
C GLU A 77 -11.20 -13.94 6.96
N LEU A 78 -10.31 -13.15 6.35
CA LEU A 78 -10.55 -11.73 6.10
C LEU A 78 -11.70 -11.50 5.12
N ILE A 79 -11.81 -12.35 4.08
CA ILE A 79 -12.95 -12.33 3.14
C ILE A 79 -14.25 -12.67 3.89
N ASP A 80 -14.26 -13.75 4.68
CA ASP A 80 -15.44 -14.18 5.43
C ASP A 80 -15.91 -13.08 6.41
N ASP A 81 -14.99 -12.49 7.18
CA ASP A 81 -15.28 -11.41 8.12
C ASP A 81 -15.89 -10.19 7.42
N ALA A 82 -15.27 -9.75 6.31
CA ALA A 82 -15.74 -8.58 5.57
C ALA A 82 -17.13 -8.82 4.98
N LEU A 83 -17.37 -9.99 4.36
CA LEU A 83 -18.68 -10.33 3.78
C LEU A 83 -19.76 -10.46 4.85
N ALA A 84 -19.45 -11.07 6.00
CA ALA A 84 -20.38 -11.17 7.13
C ALA A 84 -20.79 -9.80 7.69
N LYS A 85 -19.95 -8.78 7.51
CA LYS A 85 -20.19 -7.40 7.95
C LYS A 85 -20.68 -6.47 6.83
N GLY A 86 -21.03 -7.01 5.65
CA GLY A 86 -21.69 -6.28 4.58
C GLY A 86 -20.78 -5.73 3.48
N ALA A 87 -19.50 -6.13 3.43
CA ALA A 87 -18.68 -5.88 2.24
C ALA A 87 -19.27 -6.60 1.01
N LYS A 88 -18.92 -6.12 -0.19
CA LYS A 88 -19.35 -6.72 -1.45
C LYS A 88 -18.16 -7.29 -2.20
N LEU A 89 -18.25 -8.56 -2.57
CA LEU A 89 -17.29 -9.20 -3.47
C LEU A 89 -17.47 -8.66 -4.89
N VAL A 90 -16.45 -7.96 -5.41
CA VAL A 90 -16.45 -7.42 -6.77
C VAL A 90 -15.93 -8.45 -7.77
N CYS A 91 -14.83 -9.11 -7.43
CA CYS A 91 -14.23 -10.20 -8.20
C CYS A 91 -13.38 -11.11 -7.30
N GLY A 92 -12.98 -12.26 -7.83
CA GLY A 92 -12.16 -13.24 -7.11
C GLY A 92 -12.98 -14.00 -6.06
N GLY A 93 -12.39 -14.19 -4.89
CA GLY A 93 -13.01 -14.88 -3.76
C GLY A 93 -12.02 -15.76 -3.01
N LYS A 94 -12.56 -16.66 -2.19
CA LYS A 94 -11.76 -17.62 -1.42
C LYS A 94 -11.01 -18.59 -2.34
N ALA A 95 -9.91 -19.12 -1.83
CA ALA A 95 -9.13 -20.14 -2.51
C ALA A 95 -8.83 -21.32 -1.59
N ASP A 96 -8.70 -22.51 -2.17
CA ASP A 96 -8.32 -23.74 -1.44
C ASP A 96 -6.88 -24.17 -1.75
N THR A 97 -6.17 -23.37 -2.55
CA THR A 97 -4.77 -23.61 -2.93
C THR A 97 -3.99 -22.31 -2.85
N THR A 98 -2.67 -22.40 -2.94
CA THR A 98 -1.79 -21.22 -2.95
C THR A 98 -1.89 -20.39 -4.23
N LEU A 99 -2.57 -20.87 -5.28
CA LEU A 99 -2.92 -20.09 -6.46
C LEU A 99 -4.21 -19.31 -6.20
N MET A 100 -4.08 -18.19 -5.49
CA MET A 100 -5.21 -17.34 -5.12
C MET A 100 -5.55 -16.35 -6.25
N PRO A 101 -6.84 -16.17 -6.61
CA PRO A 101 -7.24 -15.16 -7.59
C PRO A 101 -7.15 -13.75 -7.01
N ALA A 102 -6.96 -12.75 -7.88
CA ALA A 102 -7.12 -11.36 -7.50
C ALA A 102 -8.55 -11.11 -7.00
N THR A 103 -8.64 -10.72 -5.74
CA THR A 103 -9.89 -10.54 -5.02
C THR A 103 -10.03 -9.10 -4.59
N VAL A 104 -11.21 -8.52 -4.85
CA VAL A 104 -11.51 -7.14 -4.51
C VAL A 104 -12.82 -7.10 -3.73
N LEU A 105 -12.76 -6.49 -2.54
CA LEU A 105 -13.91 -6.25 -1.67
C LEU A 105 -14.23 -4.76 -1.64
N ASP A 106 -15.45 -4.39 -2.00
CA ASP A 106 -15.96 -3.02 -1.94
C ASP A 106 -16.87 -2.81 -0.72
N HIS A 107 -17.14 -1.56 -0.39
CA HIS A 107 -17.89 -1.13 0.80
C HIS A 107 -17.25 -1.62 2.11
N VAL A 108 -15.92 -1.66 2.16
CA VAL A 108 -15.21 -2.01 3.40
C VAL A 108 -15.30 -0.85 4.40
N THR A 109 -15.56 -1.19 5.66
CA THR A 109 -15.72 -0.22 6.78
C THR A 109 -14.73 -0.53 7.90
N PRO A 110 -14.46 0.40 8.83
CA PRO A 110 -13.56 0.16 9.98
C PRO A 110 -13.97 -1.00 10.89
N SER A 111 -15.22 -1.47 10.81
CA SER A 111 -15.66 -2.64 11.58
C SER A 111 -15.11 -3.97 11.06
N MET A 112 -14.54 -3.99 9.86
CA MET A 112 -14.06 -5.20 9.17
C MET A 112 -12.56 -5.37 9.38
N ARG A 113 -12.12 -6.61 9.62
CA ARG A 113 -10.71 -6.94 9.89
C ARG A 113 -9.77 -6.46 8.77
N ILE A 114 -10.16 -6.69 7.51
CA ILE A 114 -9.39 -6.28 6.32
C ILE A 114 -9.21 -4.75 6.18
N TYR A 115 -9.93 -3.95 6.98
CA TYR A 115 -9.66 -2.53 7.05
C TYR A 115 -8.30 -2.29 7.72
N HIS A 116 -7.99 -2.95 8.85
CA HIS A 116 -6.79 -2.71 9.66
C HIS A 116 -5.67 -3.74 9.46
N GLU A 117 -6.01 -4.98 9.14
CA GLU A 117 -5.05 -6.08 9.04
C GLU A 117 -4.39 -6.15 7.66
N GLU A 118 -3.07 -6.35 7.63
CA GLU A 118 -2.31 -6.63 6.41
C GLU A 118 -2.68 -8.02 5.87
N THR A 119 -3.04 -8.11 4.59
CA THR A 119 -3.39 -9.38 3.96
C THR A 119 -2.16 -10.18 3.53
N PHE A 120 -1.13 -9.46 3.07
CA PHE A 120 0.07 -10.01 2.42
C PHE A 120 -0.27 -11.05 1.33
N GLY A 121 -1.36 -10.79 0.60
CA GLY A 121 -1.89 -11.67 -0.44
C GLY A 121 -2.77 -10.90 -1.44
N PRO A 122 -3.33 -11.57 -2.46
CA PRO A 122 -4.03 -10.89 -3.55
C PRO A 122 -5.50 -10.56 -3.21
N VAL A 123 -5.78 -10.13 -1.97
CA VAL A 123 -7.12 -9.75 -1.48
C VAL A 123 -7.11 -8.30 -1.02
N LYS A 124 -7.68 -7.38 -1.79
CA LYS A 124 -7.62 -5.93 -1.51
C LYS A 124 -9.00 -5.34 -1.21
N CYS A 125 -9.02 -4.30 -0.37
CA CYS A 125 -10.25 -3.62 0.01
C CYS A 125 -10.39 -2.22 -0.61
N VAL A 126 -11.63 -1.84 -0.90
CA VAL A 126 -12.02 -0.49 -1.32
C VAL A 126 -12.86 0.14 -0.22
N VAL A 127 -12.41 1.31 0.25
CA VAL A 127 -13.11 2.15 1.21
C VAL A 127 -13.59 3.40 0.50
N ARG A 128 -14.89 3.66 0.58
CA ARG A 128 -15.52 4.83 -0.03
C ARG A 128 -15.60 5.96 0.98
N VAL A 129 -15.21 7.16 0.58
CA VAL A 129 -15.15 8.35 1.44
C VAL A 129 -15.80 9.56 0.73
N ASN A 130 -16.19 10.58 1.48
CA ASN A 130 -16.79 11.79 0.93
C ASN A 130 -15.85 13.00 1.05
N GLY A 131 -15.02 13.19 0.02
CA GLY A 131 -14.11 14.32 -0.07
C GLY A 131 -12.73 14.08 0.55
N VAL A 132 -11.90 15.11 0.45
CA VAL A 132 -10.46 15.04 0.71
C VAL A 132 -10.12 14.83 2.18
N GLU A 133 -10.80 15.54 3.09
CA GLU A 133 -10.47 15.44 4.53
C GLU A 133 -10.83 14.06 5.10
N GLU A 134 -11.94 13.45 4.65
CA GLU A 134 -12.27 12.07 5.02
C GLU A 134 -11.29 11.07 4.40
N ALA A 135 -10.81 11.31 3.17
CA ALA A 135 -9.78 10.49 2.55
C ALA A 135 -8.47 10.51 3.36
N ILE A 136 -8.04 11.68 3.84
CA ILE A 136 -6.85 11.83 4.70
C ILE A 136 -7.07 11.12 6.05
N ALA A 137 -8.22 11.35 6.68
CA ALA A 137 -8.55 10.68 7.94
C ALA A 137 -8.54 9.16 7.79
N CYS A 138 -9.15 8.63 6.73
CA CYS A 138 -9.16 7.21 6.41
C CYS A 138 -7.75 6.66 6.08
N ALA A 139 -6.89 7.44 5.43
CA ALA A 139 -5.51 7.03 5.16
C ALA A 139 -4.67 6.97 6.45
N ASN A 140 -4.91 7.88 7.39
CA ASN A 140 -4.17 7.99 8.64
C ASN A 140 -4.72 7.08 9.75
N ASP A 141 -5.96 6.59 9.62
CA ASP A 141 -6.59 5.56 10.48
C ASP A 141 -6.02 4.17 10.15
N ASN A 142 -4.72 4.05 10.36
CA ASN A 142 -3.95 2.84 10.15
C ASN A 142 -2.80 2.82 11.16
N GLU A 143 -2.53 1.63 11.72
CA GLU A 143 -1.38 1.41 12.58
C GLU A 143 -0.07 1.45 11.79
N TYR A 144 -0.13 1.25 10.47
CA TYR A 144 1.02 1.27 9.56
C TYR A 144 1.18 2.62 8.84
N GLY A 145 2.39 2.86 8.32
CA GLY A 145 2.75 4.09 7.62
C GLY A 145 4.00 3.91 6.75
N LEU A 146 4.03 2.89 5.88
CA LEU A 146 5.17 2.61 5.00
C LEU A 146 5.13 3.45 3.71
N SER A 147 4.33 3.02 2.73
CA SER A 147 4.15 3.67 1.43
C SER A 147 2.69 4.01 1.18
N SER A 148 2.44 5.15 0.56
CA SER A 148 1.11 5.61 0.16
C SER A 148 1.14 6.22 -1.23
N ALA A 149 -0.03 6.44 -1.82
CA ALA A 149 -0.17 7.08 -3.11
C ALA A 149 -1.41 7.97 -3.16
N VAL A 150 -1.33 9.06 -3.93
CA VAL A 150 -2.45 9.98 -4.15
C VAL A 150 -2.59 10.23 -5.65
N PHE A 151 -3.76 9.91 -6.20
CA PHE A 151 -4.10 10.21 -7.60
C PHE A 151 -5.04 11.43 -7.68
N GLY A 152 -4.69 12.41 -8.50
CA GLY A 152 -5.47 13.64 -8.69
C GLY A 152 -4.98 14.47 -9.88
N GLY A 153 -5.92 15.03 -10.64
CA GLY A 153 -5.63 15.90 -11.78
C GLY A 153 -5.11 17.28 -11.35
N ASP A 154 -5.63 17.83 -10.26
CA ASP A 154 -5.05 18.99 -9.58
C ASP A 154 -3.84 18.55 -8.76
N ILE A 155 -2.65 18.77 -9.33
CA ILE A 155 -1.36 18.39 -8.74
C ILE A 155 -1.12 19.10 -7.41
N ALA A 156 -1.52 20.38 -7.28
CA ALA A 156 -1.30 21.13 -6.04
C ALA A 156 -2.16 20.56 -4.91
N ARG A 157 -3.42 20.22 -5.21
CA ARG A 157 -4.29 19.53 -4.25
C ARG A 157 -3.74 18.14 -3.90
N ALA A 158 -3.38 17.32 -4.88
CA ALA A 158 -2.84 15.98 -4.65
C ALA A 158 -1.56 16.01 -3.79
N PHE A 159 -0.67 16.98 -4.04
CA PHE A 159 0.54 17.20 -3.24
C PHE A 159 0.23 17.65 -1.80
N ASN A 160 -0.77 18.51 -1.61
CA ASN A 160 -1.20 18.91 -0.27
C ASN A 160 -1.83 17.74 0.52
N VAL A 161 -2.53 16.82 -0.15
CA VAL A 161 -3.01 15.58 0.47
C VAL A 161 -1.84 14.69 0.85
N ALA A 162 -0.87 14.46 -0.06
CA ALA A 162 0.31 13.66 0.20
C ALA A 162 1.08 14.12 1.46
N ARG A 163 1.20 15.44 1.66
CA ARG A 163 1.85 16.03 2.84
C ARG A 163 1.14 15.77 4.17
N LYS A 164 -0.16 15.45 4.14
CA LYS A 164 -0.98 15.21 5.33
C LYS A 164 -1.15 13.71 5.65
N ILE A 165 -0.69 12.82 4.77
CA ILE A 165 -0.72 11.38 5.01
C ILE A 165 0.50 10.99 5.85
N ASP A 166 0.26 10.27 6.95
CA ASP A 166 1.30 9.79 7.85
C ASP A 166 1.97 8.52 7.27
N SER A 167 2.86 8.70 6.31
CA SER A 167 3.68 7.63 5.75
C SER A 167 5.14 8.05 5.58
N GLY A 168 6.04 7.08 5.54
CA GLY A 168 7.44 7.35 5.22
C GLY A 168 7.67 7.67 3.74
N ILE A 169 6.82 7.14 2.87
CA ILE A 169 6.88 7.30 1.41
C ILE A 169 5.47 7.67 0.91
N CYS A 170 5.38 8.62 -0.03
CA CYS A 170 4.12 8.96 -0.70
C CYS A 170 4.37 9.30 -2.18
N HIS A 171 3.61 8.68 -3.07
CA HIS A 171 3.72 8.88 -4.52
C HIS A 171 2.50 9.64 -5.07
N VAL A 172 2.71 10.82 -5.66
CA VAL A 172 1.65 11.55 -6.36
C VAL A 172 1.56 11.06 -7.80
N ASN A 173 0.38 10.55 -8.20
CA ASN A 173 0.11 9.98 -9.51
C ASN A 173 1.05 8.81 -9.90
N GLY A 174 1.53 8.06 -8.90
CA GLY A 174 2.31 6.84 -9.06
C GLY A 174 1.79 5.72 -8.15
N PRO A 175 2.16 4.46 -8.38
CA PRO A 175 1.75 3.33 -7.54
C PRO A 175 2.42 3.39 -6.15
N THR A 176 1.89 2.66 -5.17
CA THR A 176 2.52 2.48 -3.85
C THR A 176 3.80 1.64 -3.92
N VAL A 177 3.86 0.73 -4.89
CA VAL A 177 5.00 -0.16 -5.15
C VAL A 177 6.01 0.59 -6.01
N HIS A 178 7.02 1.17 -5.37
CA HIS A 178 8.14 1.80 -6.04
C HIS A 178 9.34 1.89 -5.08
N ASP A 179 10.52 1.46 -5.54
CA ASP A 179 11.77 1.60 -4.81
C ASP A 179 12.91 1.87 -5.79
N GLU A 180 13.85 2.73 -5.38
CA GLU A 180 15.03 3.12 -6.13
C GLU A 180 16.20 3.27 -5.16
N ALA A 181 17.35 2.66 -5.47
CA ALA A 181 18.47 2.51 -4.52
C ALA A 181 19.00 3.84 -3.94
N GLN A 182 18.89 4.95 -4.69
CA GLN A 182 19.30 6.28 -4.25
C GLN A 182 18.30 7.00 -3.34
N MET A 183 17.07 6.49 -3.23
CA MET A 183 15.99 7.10 -2.46
C MET A 183 15.92 6.50 -1.04
N PRO A 184 15.52 7.28 -0.02
CA PRO A 184 15.33 6.73 1.32
C PRO A 184 14.06 5.88 1.38
N PHE A 185 14.20 4.63 1.81
CA PHE A 185 13.10 3.68 1.97
C PHE A 185 12.89 3.32 3.46
N GLY A 186 11.68 3.53 3.96
CA GLY A 186 11.27 3.11 5.31
C GLY A 186 10.03 3.87 5.78
N GLY A 187 9.42 3.39 6.86
CA GLY A 187 8.10 3.83 7.30
C GLY A 187 8.07 4.65 8.60
N VAL A 188 6.87 4.80 9.13
CA VAL A 188 6.56 5.34 10.46
C VAL A 188 5.51 4.46 11.14
N LYS A 189 5.15 4.75 12.39
CA LYS A 189 4.17 3.99 13.18
C LYS A 189 4.58 2.51 13.31
N GLY A 190 3.64 1.57 13.15
CA GLY A 190 3.87 0.12 13.15
C GLY A 190 4.76 -0.38 12.01
N SER A 191 5.08 0.45 11.02
CA SER A 191 6.02 0.10 9.94
C SER A 191 7.50 0.24 10.32
N GLY A 192 7.80 0.58 11.57
CA GLY A 192 9.16 0.59 12.11
C GLY A 192 9.86 1.95 12.04
N ILE A 193 11.18 1.92 12.21
CA ILE A 193 12.07 3.09 12.31
C ILE A 193 13.28 2.94 11.38
N GLY A 194 14.00 4.05 11.15
CA GLY A 194 15.19 4.08 10.30
C GLY A 194 14.88 4.11 8.79
N ARG A 195 15.90 4.28 7.96
CA ARG A 195 15.76 4.34 6.49
C ARG A 195 16.89 3.59 5.78
N PHE A 196 16.54 2.70 4.86
CA PHE A 196 17.47 2.15 3.88
C PHE A 196 17.63 3.11 2.69
N GLY A 197 18.63 2.86 1.84
CA GLY A 197 18.79 3.57 0.57
C GLY A 197 19.33 5.01 0.70
N GLY A 198 19.93 5.48 -0.39
CA GLY A 198 20.50 6.82 -0.48
C GLY A 198 21.47 7.19 0.65
N LYS A 199 21.49 8.47 1.02
CA LYS A 199 22.33 8.98 2.11
C LYS A 199 21.81 8.61 3.50
N ALA A 200 20.50 8.36 3.64
CA ALA A 200 19.90 8.00 4.90
C ALA A 200 20.41 6.63 5.37
N GLY A 201 20.50 5.65 4.47
CA GLY A 201 21.06 4.33 4.79
C GLY A 201 22.52 4.36 5.26
N ILE A 202 23.32 5.35 4.87
CA ILE A 202 24.70 5.49 5.37
C ILE A 202 24.69 5.78 6.88
N ALA A 203 23.76 6.62 7.35
CA ALA A 203 23.65 6.96 8.76
C ALA A 203 23.28 5.75 9.64
N GLU A 204 22.54 4.77 9.10
CA GLU A 204 22.15 3.55 9.83
C GLU A 204 23.32 2.58 10.08
N PHE A 205 24.41 2.69 9.32
CA PHE A 205 25.56 1.79 9.39
C PHE A 205 26.88 2.50 9.71
N THR A 206 26.82 3.73 10.23
CA THR A 206 28.00 4.51 10.60
C THR A 206 27.91 5.07 12.01
N GLU A 207 29.05 5.27 12.65
CA GLU A 207 29.15 5.98 13.93
C GLU A 207 29.53 7.44 13.65
N LEU A 208 28.61 8.38 13.86
CA LEU A 208 28.86 9.80 13.63
C LEU A 208 29.65 10.40 14.81
N ARG A 209 30.95 10.64 14.59
CA ARG A 209 31.87 11.08 15.64
C ARG A 209 32.17 12.58 15.57
N TRP A 210 31.93 13.30 16.66
CA TRP A 210 32.44 14.66 16.85
C TRP A 210 33.83 14.60 17.52
N ILE A 211 34.86 15.05 16.82
CA ILE A 211 36.24 15.10 17.31
C ILE A 211 36.72 16.55 17.30
N THR A 212 37.22 17.04 18.44
CA THR A 212 37.77 18.40 18.56
C THR A 212 39.24 18.35 18.93
N LEU A 213 40.05 19.22 18.34
CA LEU A 213 41.44 19.46 18.72
C LEU A 213 41.60 20.91 19.18
N GLN A 214 41.98 21.12 20.43
CA GLN A 214 42.37 22.45 20.93
C GLN A 214 43.85 22.67 20.60
N THR A 215 44.14 23.71 19.81
CA THR A 215 45.52 24.07 19.42
C THR A 215 46.07 25.26 20.18
N THR A 216 45.24 25.91 21.00
CA THR A 216 45.63 27.03 21.87
C THR A 216 44.95 26.90 23.23
N PRO A 217 45.51 27.53 24.29
CA PRO A 217 44.84 27.58 25.59
C PRO A 217 43.45 28.20 25.47
N ARG A 218 42.44 27.51 25.99
CA ARG A 218 41.07 28.02 26.06
C ARG A 218 40.87 28.76 27.37
N HIS A 219 40.31 29.95 27.32
CA HIS A 219 39.82 30.61 28.53
C HIS A 219 38.56 29.88 29.02
N TYR A 220 38.60 29.40 30.27
CA TYR A 220 37.45 28.86 30.97
C TYR A 220 36.88 29.96 31.88
N PRO A 221 35.56 30.03 32.05
CA PRO A 221 34.91 31.15 32.73
C PRO A 221 35.15 31.19 34.25
N PHE A 222 35.85 30.21 34.81
CA PHE A 222 36.31 30.12 36.20
C PHE A 222 37.70 29.47 36.24
#